data_AF-A0A965DWN0-F1
#
_entry.id   AF-A0A965DWN0-F1
#
_cell.length_a   1.000
_cell.length_b   1.000
_cell.length_c   1.000
_cell.angle_alpha   90.00
_cell.angle_beta   90.00
_cell.angle_gamma   90.00
#
_symmetry.space_group_name_H-M   'P 1'
#
loop_
_entity.id
_entity.type
_entity.pdbx_description
1 polymer ?
#
loop_
_entity_poly.entity_id
_entity_poly.type
_entity_poly.pdbx_seq_one_letter_code
_entity_poly.pdbx_strand_id
1 'polypeptide(L)'
;MDLIKPEEISVNQSAYYNPTVPPVDVIHTNSVEVVGDYVYISSRHLDSVHKINWKDGSIVWRLGGNSKTDKDLKVKNLYGALNQFNNTISLKNLFSGQHDARILKNGELSVFDNGTTGNRNPRVLVFKIDEKKMEAEITRVVTGSSQSSSYCCGSARELEDGSWLINWGGKFDQSRATLANGVSSTVLPTGVATRILVRPA
;
A
#
# COMPACT_ATOMS: atom_id res chain seq x y z
N MET A 1 -10.18 22.16 -12.15
CA MET A 1 -9.44 21.76 -10.94
C MET A 1 -9.87 20.35 -10.63
N ASP A 2 -8.97 19.38 -10.76
CA ASP A 2 -9.25 18.00 -10.38
C ASP A 2 -9.26 17.95 -8.85
N LEU A 3 -10.44 17.74 -8.26
CA LEU A 3 -10.63 17.62 -6.81
C LEU A 3 -10.86 16.14 -6.50
N ILE A 4 -10.28 15.65 -5.39
CA ILE A 4 -10.66 14.35 -4.82
C ILE A 4 -12.14 14.45 -4.48
N LYS A 5 -12.96 13.64 -5.15
CA LYS A 5 -14.41 13.74 -5.01
C LYS A 5 -14.88 13.03 -3.73
N PRO A 6 -15.97 13.47 -3.08
CA PRO A 6 -16.49 12.81 -1.88
C PRO A 6 -16.76 11.31 -2.05
N GLU A 7 -17.12 10.86 -3.25
CA GLU A 7 -17.29 9.45 -3.59
C GLU A 7 -15.99 8.62 -3.60
N GLU A 8 -14.82 9.26 -3.50
CA GLU A 8 -13.52 8.60 -3.34
C GLU A 8 -13.22 8.23 -1.88
N ILE A 9 -13.99 8.78 -0.94
CA ILE A 9 -13.86 8.51 0.49
C ILE A 9 -14.28 7.07 0.75
N SER A 10 -13.39 6.30 1.37
CA SER A 10 -13.69 4.92 1.69
C SER A 10 -14.80 4.83 2.73
N VAL A 11 -15.92 4.19 2.38
CA VAL A 11 -17.08 4.01 3.27
C VAL A 11 -16.83 3.03 4.43
N ASN A 12 -15.68 2.36 4.46
CA ASN A 12 -15.26 1.53 5.58
C ASN A 12 -14.58 2.33 6.71
N GLN A 13 -14.48 3.65 6.56
CA GLN A 13 -13.87 4.56 7.54
C GLN A 13 -14.76 5.80 7.70
N SER A 14 -14.95 6.22 8.95
CA SER A 14 -15.90 7.28 9.31
C SER A 14 -15.56 8.58 8.55
N ALA A 15 -16.57 9.37 8.11
CA ALA A 15 -16.41 10.71 7.52
C ALA A 15 -17.66 11.59 7.70
N TYR A 16 -17.69 12.50 8.69
CA TYR A 16 -18.61 13.67 8.79
C TYR A 16 -18.16 14.67 9.87
N TYR A 17 -17.97 15.96 9.55
CA TYR A 17 -17.58 17.01 10.52
C TYR A 17 -18.83 17.69 11.14
N ASN A 18 -18.96 17.64 12.47
CA ASN A 18 -19.98 18.30 13.29
C ASN A 18 -19.27 18.73 14.60
N PRO A 19 -19.37 19.98 15.10
CA PRO A 19 -18.62 20.43 16.28
C PRO A 19 -18.96 19.71 17.61
N THR A 20 -20.00 18.87 17.64
CA THR A 20 -20.29 17.95 18.75
C THR A 20 -19.77 16.53 18.52
N VAL A 21 -19.08 16.29 17.40
CA VAL A 21 -18.57 15.00 16.93
C VAL A 21 -17.08 15.18 16.58
N PRO A 22 -16.20 14.22 16.88
CA PRO A 22 -14.77 14.37 16.58
C PRO A 22 -14.53 14.68 15.09
N PRO A 23 -13.55 15.57 14.78
CA PRO A 23 -13.18 15.85 13.39
C PRO A 23 -12.79 14.55 12.70
N VAL A 24 -13.23 14.42 11.46
CA VAL A 24 -13.07 13.15 10.75
C VAL A 24 -11.91 13.21 9.78
N ASP A 25 -11.02 12.24 9.95
CA ASP A 25 -9.85 12.07 9.12
C ASP A 25 -10.23 11.34 7.83
N VAL A 26 -10.47 12.10 6.78
CA VAL A 26 -11.03 11.58 5.53
C VAL A 26 -9.97 10.95 4.62
N ILE A 27 -8.74 11.48 4.64
CA ILE A 27 -7.68 11.12 3.69
C ILE A 27 -6.57 10.32 4.38
N HIS A 28 -6.13 10.78 5.55
CA HIS A 28 -5.00 10.26 6.30
C HIS A 28 -3.77 10.01 5.41
N THR A 29 -3.16 11.10 4.93
CA THR A 29 -1.90 11.00 4.19
C THR A 29 -0.78 10.55 5.12
N ASN A 30 -0.07 9.48 4.75
CA ASN A 30 0.94 8.86 5.62
C ASN A 30 2.30 8.61 4.94
N SER A 31 2.42 8.91 3.64
CA SER A 31 3.72 9.00 2.97
C SER A 31 3.67 9.94 1.78
N VAL A 32 4.79 10.63 1.54
CA VAL A 32 5.05 11.47 0.37
C VAL A 32 6.44 11.11 -0.17
N GLU A 33 6.55 10.94 -1.48
CA GLU A 33 7.81 10.80 -2.21
C GLU A 33 7.84 11.84 -3.34
N VAL A 34 8.94 12.56 -3.50
CA VAL A 34 9.10 13.60 -4.53
C VAL A 34 10.08 13.13 -5.57
N VAL A 35 9.67 13.11 -6.85
CA VAL A 35 10.53 12.72 -7.98
C VAL A 35 10.31 13.71 -9.12
N GLY A 36 11.30 14.58 -9.34
CA GLY A 36 11.22 15.66 -10.33
C GLY A 36 10.04 16.59 -10.06
N ASP A 37 9.17 16.73 -11.04
CA ASP A 37 7.96 17.58 -10.98
C ASP A 37 6.75 16.88 -10.36
N TYR A 38 6.92 15.67 -9.80
CA TYR A 38 5.81 14.86 -9.31
C TYR A 38 5.95 14.51 -7.84
N VAL A 39 4.82 14.39 -7.16
CA VAL A 39 4.69 13.86 -5.81
C VAL A 39 3.83 12.61 -5.81
N TYR A 40 4.27 11.61 -5.05
CA TYR A 40 3.56 10.36 -4.84
C TYR A 40 3.03 10.35 -3.42
N ILE A 41 1.71 10.30 -3.27
CA ILE A 41 1.04 10.45 -1.97
C ILE A 41 0.28 9.17 -1.66
N SER A 42 0.57 8.55 -0.52
CA SER A 42 -0.24 7.47 0.04
C SER A 42 -1.29 8.07 0.96
N SER A 43 -2.55 7.76 0.67
CA SER A 43 -3.72 8.15 1.45
C SER A 43 -4.34 6.91 2.07
N ARG A 44 -4.09 6.70 3.35
CA ARG A 44 -4.47 5.48 4.09
C ARG A 44 -5.97 5.26 4.07
N HIS A 45 -6.74 6.33 4.20
CA HIS A 45 -8.20 6.25 4.34
C HIS A 45 -8.92 6.21 2.99
N LEU A 46 -8.17 6.37 1.90
CA LEU A 46 -8.66 6.20 0.54
C LEU A 46 -8.20 4.89 -0.10
N ASP A 47 -7.48 4.03 0.64
CA ASP A 47 -6.85 2.80 0.14
C ASP A 47 -6.13 3.00 -1.21
N SER A 48 -5.46 4.14 -1.38
CA SER A 48 -4.91 4.55 -2.68
C SER A 48 -3.60 5.35 -2.60
N VAL A 49 -2.84 5.25 -3.68
CA VAL A 49 -1.64 6.07 -3.94
C VAL A 49 -1.90 6.93 -5.18
N HIS A 50 -1.57 8.21 -5.09
CA HIS A 50 -1.72 9.17 -6.19
C HIS A 50 -0.35 9.65 -6.66
N LYS A 51 -0.19 9.80 -7.97
CA LYS A 51 0.87 10.64 -8.55
C LYS A 51 0.26 11.97 -8.98
N ILE A 52 0.83 13.06 -8.49
CA ILE A 52 0.34 14.42 -8.72
C ILE A 52 1.48 15.26 -9.30
N ASN A 53 1.21 16.04 -10.34
CA ASN A 53 2.11 17.09 -10.78
C ASN A 53 2.03 18.25 -9.78
N TRP A 54 3.09 18.51 -9.03
CA TRP A 54 3.01 19.51 -7.95
C TRP A 54 2.99 20.95 -8.47
N LYS A 55 3.33 21.17 -9.75
CA LYS A 55 3.30 22.50 -10.36
C LYS A 55 1.89 23.00 -10.62
N ASP A 56 0.99 22.12 -11.04
CA ASP A 56 -0.39 22.47 -11.42
C ASP A 56 -1.47 21.74 -10.61
N GLY A 57 -1.07 20.82 -9.72
CA GLY A 57 -1.95 20.04 -8.87
C GLY A 57 -2.73 18.95 -9.60
N SER A 58 -2.44 18.68 -10.87
CA SER A 58 -3.16 17.67 -11.65
C SER A 58 -2.82 16.26 -11.16
N ILE A 59 -3.85 15.42 -11.02
CA ILE A 59 -3.67 13.99 -10.77
C ILE A 59 -3.29 13.34 -12.10
N VAL A 60 -2.09 12.76 -12.14
CA VAL A 60 -1.60 11.99 -13.28
C VAL A 60 -2.30 10.64 -13.32
N TRP A 61 -2.27 9.94 -12.19
CA TRP A 61 -2.94 8.67 -12.01
C TRP A 61 -3.21 8.38 -10.53
N ARG A 62 -4.11 7.42 -10.29
CA ARG A 62 -4.42 6.82 -8.98
C ARG A 62 -4.27 5.30 -9.06
N LEU A 63 -3.63 4.73 -8.04
CA LEU A 63 -3.46 3.29 -7.85
C LEU A 63 -4.26 2.85 -6.62
N GLY A 64 -5.15 1.86 -6.77
CA GLY A 64 -6.04 1.40 -5.71
C GLY A 64 -7.34 2.20 -5.64
N GLY A 65 -7.88 2.38 -4.44
CA GLY A 65 -9.15 3.07 -4.21
C GLY A 65 -10.36 2.14 -4.24
N ASN A 66 -11.42 2.55 -3.52
CA ASN A 66 -12.66 1.77 -3.37
C ASN A 66 -13.80 2.22 -4.30
N SER A 67 -13.63 3.33 -5.01
CA SER A 67 -14.53 3.81 -6.07
C SER A 67 -13.78 4.00 -7.38
N LYS A 68 -14.49 4.28 -8.48
CA LYS A 68 -13.87 4.46 -9.81
C LYS A 68 -13.67 5.93 -10.15
N THR A 69 -12.54 6.24 -10.79
CA THR A 69 -12.24 7.54 -11.40
C THR A 69 -11.53 7.37 -12.75
N ASP A 70 -11.50 8.42 -13.56
CA ASP A 70 -10.85 8.46 -14.88
C ASP A 70 -9.31 8.37 -14.78
N LYS A 71 -8.75 8.61 -13.60
CA LYS A 71 -7.32 8.49 -13.29
C LYS A 71 -6.88 7.10 -12.82
N ASP A 72 -7.79 6.13 -12.74
CA ASP A 72 -7.46 4.80 -12.21
C ASP A 72 -6.48 4.02 -13.11
N LEU A 73 -5.41 3.51 -12.51
CA LEU A 73 -4.57 2.49 -13.15
C LEU A 73 -5.28 1.14 -13.16
N LYS A 74 -5.31 0.49 -14.32
CA LYS A 74 -5.73 -0.90 -14.44
C LYS A 74 -4.61 -1.82 -13.96
N VAL A 75 -4.84 -2.50 -12.85
CA VAL A 75 -3.84 -3.38 -12.24
C VAL A 75 -3.87 -4.78 -12.86
N LYS A 76 -2.70 -5.31 -13.20
CA LYS A 76 -2.46 -6.70 -13.61
C LYS A 76 -1.59 -7.39 -12.57
N ASN A 77 -1.91 -8.63 -12.23
CA ASN A 77 -1.08 -9.44 -11.36
C ASN A 77 -0.26 -10.43 -12.20
N LEU A 78 0.99 -10.08 -12.49
CA LEU A 78 1.93 -10.96 -13.21
C LEU A 78 2.77 -11.83 -12.27
N TYR A 79 2.77 -11.52 -10.97
CA TYR A 79 3.43 -12.33 -9.93
C TYR A 79 2.68 -13.65 -9.63
N GLY A 80 1.42 -13.76 -10.06
CA GLY A 80 0.58 -14.95 -9.86
C GLY A 80 -0.18 -14.97 -8.53
N ALA A 81 -0.89 -16.06 -8.26
CA ALA A 81 -1.56 -16.27 -6.97
C ALA A 81 -0.52 -16.67 -5.92
N LEU A 82 -0.46 -15.94 -4.79
CA LEU A 82 0.35 -16.37 -3.65
C LEU A 82 -0.33 -17.62 -3.05
N ASN A 83 0.31 -18.79 -3.17
CA ASN A 83 -0.11 -20.04 -2.54
C ASN A 83 0.20 -20.04 -1.03
N GLN A 84 -0.25 -19.03 -0.31
CA GLN A 84 -0.46 -19.12 1.13
C GLN A 84 -1.97 -19.07 1.38
N PHE A 85 -2.47 -19.94 2.26
CA PHE A 85 -3.85 -19.87 2.72
C PHE A 85 -4.17 -18.42 3.05
N ASN A 86 -5.12 -17.81 2.30
CA ASN A 86 -5.57 -16.42 2.45
C ASN A 86 -4.63 -15.30 1.93
N ASN A 87 -3.92 -15.49 0.81
CA ASN A 87 -3.12 -14.40 0.20
C ASN A 87 -3.39 -14.15 -1.30
N THR A 88 -4.56 -14.55 -1.82
CA THR A 88 -4.97 -14.15 -3.18
C THR A 88 -5.04 -12.63 -3.27
N ILE A 89 -4.30 -12.03 -4.20
CA ILE A 89 -4.36 -10.59 -4.44
C ILE A 89 -5.70 -10.25 -5.08
N SER A 90 -6.65 -9.77 -4.28
CA SER A 90 -7.85 -9.13 -4.81
C SER A 90 -7.45 -7.82 -5.47
N LEU A 91 -7.64 -7.73 -6.79
CA LEU A 91 -7.41 -6.48 -7.53
C LEU A 91 -8.51 -5.44 -7.24
N LYS A 92 -9.65 -5.86 -6.69
CA LYS A 92 -10.73 -4.96 -6.27
C LYS A 92 -10.38 -4.24 -4.96
N ASN A 93 -9.75 -4.94 -4.02
CA ASN A 93 -9.32 -4.43 -2.72
C ASN A 93 -7.80 -4.52 -2.61
N LEU A 94 -7.12 -3.80 -3.52
CA LEU A 94 -5.67 -3.90 -3.71
C LEU A 94 -4.90 -3.60 -2.41
N PHE A 95 -5.31 -2.53 -1.74
CA PHE A 95 -4.74 -2.04 -0.49
C PHE A 95 -5.75 -2.11 0.65
N SER A 96 -5.23 -2.10 1.87
CA SER A 96 -6.03 -1.89 3.08
C SER A 96 -5.18 -1.16 4.13
N GLY A 97 -5.33 0.17 4.16
CA GLY A 97 -4.58 1.07 5.05
C GLY A 97 -3.08 1.08 4.77
N GLN A 98 -2.69 1.13 3.50
CA GLN A 98 -1.30 1.12 3.03
C GLN A 98 -0.49 2.34 3.50
N HIS A 99 0.82 2.18 3.53
CA HIS A 99 1.84 3.13 3.94
C HIS A 99 3.04 3.08 2.98
N ASP A 100 3.93 4.06 3.15
CA ASP A 100 5.30 4.04 2.62
C ASP A 100 5.37 3.76 1.10
N ALA A 101 4.62 4.54 0.33
CA ALA A 101 4.75 4.58 -1.12
C ALA A 101 6.09 5.22 -1.51
N ARG A 102 6.97 4.46 -2.17
CA ARG A 102 8.34 4.88 -2.54
C ARG A 102 8.69 4.50 -3.97
N ILE A 103 9.46 5.35 -4.63
CA ILE A 103 10.04 5.06 -5.94
C ILE A 103 11.39 4.40 -5.75
N LEU A 104 11.55 3.22 -6.33
CA LEU A 104 12.77 2.43 -6.30
C LEU A 104 13.78 2.95 -7.32
N LYS A 105 15.06 2.55 -7.18
CA LYS A 105 16.13 2.98 -8.09
C LYS A 105 15.85 2.64 -9.56
N ASN A 106 15.11 1.56 -9.82
CA ASN A 106 14.70 1.13 -11.16
C ASN A 106 13.45 1.84 -11.70
N GLY A 107 12.87 2.79 -10.95
CA GLY A 107 11.68 3.54 -11.32
C GLY A 107 10.35 2.84 -11.01
N GLU A 108 10.36 1.64 -10.43
CA GLU A 108 9.14 0.99 -9.94
C GLU A 108 8.65 1.63 -8.64
N LEU A 109 7.36 1.49 -8.37
CA LEU A 109 6.73 1.95 -7.13
C LEU A 109 6.63 0.78 -6.14
N SER A 110 7.20 0.91 -4.94
CA SER A 110 6.90 0.03 -3.82
C SER A 110 5.87 0.65 -2.90
N VAL A 111 4.94 -0.15 -2.39
CA VAL A 111 3.94 0.27 -1.40
C VAL A 111 3.87 -0.79 -0.30
N PHE A 112 3.97 -0.37 0.96
CA PHE A 112 3.73 -1.25 2.10
C PHE A 112 2.22 -1.33 2.36
N ASP A 113 1.63 -2.47 2.11
CA ASP A 113 0.20 -2.72 2.31
C ASP A 113 -0.01 -3.43 3.64
N ASN A 114 -0.53 -2.70 4.63
CA ASN A 114 -0.73 -3.19 5.99
C ASN A 114 -1.76 -4.33 6.07
N GLY A 115 -2.73 -4.38 5.15
CA GLY A 115 -3.81 -5.37 5.23
C GLY A 115 -4.79 -5.11 6.39
N THR A 116 -4.90 -3.86 6.86
CA THR A 116 -5.55 -3.47 8.13
C THR A 116 -6.92 -4.11 8.37
N THR A 117 -7.77 -4.12 7.36
CA THR A 117 -9.11 -4.73 7.34
C THR A 117 -9.21 -5.90 6.36
N GLY A 118 -8.11 -6.23 5.68
CA GLY A 118 -8.07 -7.16 4.54
C GLY A 118 -8.04 -8.64 4.90
N ASN A 119 -8.14 -8.99 6.19
CA ASN A 119 -7.96 -10.35 6.71
C ASN A 119 -6.82 -11.10 5.99
N ARG A 120 -5.62 -10.51 5.92
CA ARG A 120 -4.45 -11.10 5.25
C ARG A 120 -3.17 -10.49 5.82
N ASN A 121 -2.04 -11.14 5.57
CA ASN A 121 -0.75 -10.63 6.03
C ASN A 121 -0.38 -9.30 5.36
N PRO A 122 0.34 -8.41 6.07
CA PRO A 122 0.97 -7.26 5.45
C PRO A 122 1.99 -7.71 4.43
N ARG A 123 2.20 -6.87 3.44
CA ARG A 123 3.08 -7.17 2.30
C ARG A 123 3.63 -5.88 1.71
N VAL A 124 4.77 -5.99 1.04
CA VAL A 124 5.21 -4.99 0.08
C VAL A 124 4.72 -5.42 -1.28
N LEU A 125 4.03 -4.54 -1.98
CA LEU A 125 3.72 -4.70 -3.39
C LEU A 125 4.62 -3.78 -4.19
N VAL A 126 5.26 -4.31 -5.23
CA VAL A 126 6.07 -3.54 -6.17
C VAL A 126 5.38 -3.52 -7.52
N PHE A 127 5.26 -2.31 -8.09
CA PHE A 127 4.52 -2.04 -9.30
C PHE A 127 5.41 -1.42 -10.37
N LYS A 128 5.33 -1.97 -11.57
CA LYS A 128 5.76 -1.29 -12.79
C LYS A 128 4.56 -0.58 -13.39
N ILE A 129 4.70 0.71 -13.69
CA ILE A 129 3.59 1.56 -14.18
C ILE A 129 3.87 2.01 -15.61
N ASP A 130 2.91 1.76 -16.52
CA ASP A 130 2.89 2.30 -17.88
C ASP A 130 1.84 3.42 -17.94
N GLU A 131 2.30 4.65 -17.74
CA GLU A 131 1.43 5.83 -17.67
C GLU A 131 0.72 6.13 -19.00
N LYS A 132 1.29 5.71 -20.13
CA LYS A 132 0.65 5.90 -21.44
C LYS A 132 -0.55 4.97 -21.62
N LYS A 133 -0.48 3.77 -21.04
CA LYS A 133 -1.57 2.79 -21.09
C LYS A 133 -2.51 2.86 -19.89
N MET A 134 -2.17 3.64 -18.87
CA MET A 134 -2.86 3.66 -17.57
C MET A 134 -2.93 2.26 -16.96
N GLU A 135 -1.81 1.53 -16.98
CA GLU A 135 -1.71 0.18 -16.43
C GLU A 135 -0.61 0.09 -15.36
N ALA A 136 -0.85 -0.74 -14.35
CA ALA A 136 0.13 -1.11 -13.34
C ALA A 136 0.26 -2.62 -13.28
N GLU A 137 1.49 -3.13 -13.25
CA GLU A 137 1.80 -4.55 -13.15
C GLU A 137 2.45 -4.83 -11.80
N ILE A 138 1.88 -5.75 -11.03
CA ILE A 138 2.54 -6.25 -9.82
C ILE A 138 3.71 -7.13 -10.26
N THR A 139 4.93 -6.65 -10.05
CA THR A 139 6.17 -7.34 -10.46
C THR A 139 6.80 -8.11 -9.32
N ARG A 140 6.60 -7.68 -8.07
CA ARG A 140 7.14 -8.35 -6.88
C ARG A 140 6.18 -8.25 -5.70
N VAL A 141 6.17 -9.29 -4.88
CA VAL A 141 5.50 -9.29 -3.57
C VAL A 141 6.47 -9.77 -2.50
N VAL A 142 6.67 -8.95 -1.48
CA VAL A 142 7.49 -9.30 -0.32
C VAL A 142 6.59 -9.49 0.89
N THR A 143 6.68 -10.62 1.57
CA THR A 143 5.88 -10.92 2.77
C THR A 143 6.72 -11.70 3.79
N GLY A 144 6.36 -11.58 5.07
CA GLY A 144 7.02 -12.30 6.16
C GLY A 144 6.60 -13.77 6.23
N SER A 145 7.35 -14.56 7.00
CA SER A 145 7.13 -16.01 7.19
C SER A 145 6.09 -16.37 8.26
N SER A 146 5.59 -15.40 9.02
CA SER A 146 4.56 -15.59 10.06
C SER A 146 3.38 -14.66 9.84
N GLN A 147 2.18 -15.07 10.28
CA GLN A 147 1.02 -14.18 10.31
C GLN A 147 1.33 -13.00 11.23
N SER A 148 1.73 -11.88 10.63
CA SER A 148 1.84 -10.61 11.29
C SER A 148 0.56 -9.85 11.00
N SER A 149 -0.13 -9.35 12.02
CA SER A 149 -1.09 -8.27 11.83
C SER A 149 -0.33 -6.96 11.75
N SER A 150 -0.82 -6.02 10.95
CA SER A 150 -0.29 -4.66 10.87
C SER A 150 -1.46 -3.68 10.87
N TYR A 151 -1.61 -2.94 11.96
CA TYR A 151 -2.70 -1.97 12.09
C TYR A 151 -2.36 -0.64 11.41
N CYS A 152 -1.11 -0.23 11.48
CA CYS A 152 -0.62 1.01 10.88
C CYS A 152 0.90 0.99 10.73
N CYS A 153 1.42 2.07 10.13
CA CYS A 153 2.77 2.54 10.37
C CYS A 153 3.86 1.56 9.90
N GLY A 154 3.53 0.73 8.91
CA GLY A 154 4.48 -0.17 8.27
C GLY A 154 5.31 0.56 7.23
N SER A 155 6.52 0.10 6.98
CA SER A 155 7.43 0.70 6.00
C SER A 155 8.36 -0.34 5.41
N ALA A 156 8.81 -0.13 4.17
CA ALA A 156 9.73 -1.03 3.50
C ALA A 156 10.68 -0.27 2.58
N ARG A 157 11.98 -0.52 2.75
CA ARG A 157 13.04 0.09 1.94
C ARG A 157 13.88 -0.98 1.30
N GLU A 158 13.98 -0.96 -0.02
CA GLU A 158 14.95 -1.76 -0.77
C GLU A 158 16.35 -1.16 -0.57
N LEU A 159 17.31 -2.01 -0.21
CA LEU A 159 18.72 -1.67 -0.04
C LEU A 159 19.48 -1.86 -1.35
N GLU A 160 20.72 -1.36 -1.41
CA GLU A 160 21.50 -1.35 -2.66
C GLU A 160 21.81 -2.73 -3.21
N ASP A 161 21.94 -3.72 -2.32
CA ASP A 161 22.16 -5.11 -2.70
C ASP A 161 20.88 -5.80 -3.19
N GLY A 162 19.70 -5.19 -3.04
CA GLY A 162 18.39 -5.77 -3.37
C GLY A 162 17.71 -6.48 -2.20
N SER A 163 18.30 -6.45 -1.01
CA SER A 163 17.63 -6.86 0.22
C SER A 163 16.59 -5.82 0.65
N TRP A 164 15.66 -6.21 1.54
CA TRP A 164 14.63 -5.31 2.05
C TRP A 164 14.76 -5.11 3.55
N LEU A 165 14.86 -3.86 3.99
CA LEU A 165 14.65 -3.48 5.39
C LEU A 165 13.17 -3.15 5.58
N ILE A 166 12.47 -3.97 6.36
CA ILE A 166 11.03 -3.87 6.54
C ILE A 166 10.69 -3.70 8.01
N ASN A 167 9.89 -2.67 8.31
CA ASN A 167 9.15 -2.55 9.56
C ASN A 167 7.70 -3.01 9.30
N TRP A 168 7.29 -4.09 9.95
CA TRP A 168 5.96 -4.67 9.74
C TRP A 168 4.81 -3.86 10.38
N GLY A 169 5.10 -2.73 11.03
CA GLY A 169 4.10 -1.84 11.60
C GLY A 169 3.59 -2.27 12.98
N GLY A 170 2.69 -1.45 13.53
CA GLY A 170 2.15 -1.63 14.88
C GLY A 170 1.13 -2.77 14.96
N LYS A 171 1.15 -3.51 16.08
CA LYS A 171 0.07 -4.42 16.46
C LYS A 171 -0.82 -3.75 17.51
N PHE A 172 -2.13 -3.91 17.38
CA PHE A 172 -3.05 -3.45 18.41
C PHE A 172 -2.96 -4.40 19.62
N ASP A 173 -2.44 -3.92 20.74
CA ASP A 173 -2.44 -4.65 22.00
C ASP A 173 -3.76 -4.36 22.72
N GLN A 174 -4.72 -5.27 22.60
CA GLN A 174 -6.03 -5.14 23.23
C GLN A 174 -5.95 -5.07 24.76
N SER A 175 -4.91 -5.64 25.39
CA SER A 175 -4.76 -5.64 26.85
C SER A 175 -4.37 -4.28 27.42
N ARG A 176 -3.74 -3.44 26.59
CA ARG A 176 -3.27 -2.10 26.99
C ARG A 176 -4.04 -0.98 26.31
N ALA A 177 -4.92 -1.29 25.36
CA ALA A 177 -5.59 -0.32 24.49
C ALA A 177 -4.59 0.65 23.81
N THR A 178 -3.35 0.19 23.61
CA THR A 178 -2.27 0.96 22.99
C THR A 178 -1.72 0.22 21.78
N LEU A 179 -1.20 0.96 20.82
CA LEU A 179 -0.33 0.37 19.79
C LEU A 179 0.94 -0.11 20.48
N ALA A 180 1.12 -1.43 20.57
CA ALA A 180 2.42 -1.97 20.88
C ALA A 180 3.27 -1.77 19.62
N ASN A 181 4.27 -0.88 19.69
CA ASN A 181 5.35 -0.79 18.73
C ASN A 181 6.22 -2.06 18.83
N GLY A 182 5.62 -3.23 18.59
CA GLY A 182 6.33 -4.47 18.35
C GLY A 182 6.96 -4.39 16.97
N VAL A 183 7.95 -3.51 16.83
CA VAL A 183 8.71 -3.28 15.60
C VAL A 183 9.52 -4.54 15.35
N SER A 184 8.92 -5.54 14.69
CA SER A 184 9.72 -6.56 14.04
C SER A 184 10.31 -5.89 12.81
N SER A 185 11.54 -5.41 12.92
CA SER A 185 12.33 -5.03 11.76
C SER A 185 13.01 -6.29 11.23
N THR A 186 12.77 -6.65 9.98
CA THR A 186 13.42 -7.79 9.34
C THR A 186 14.22 -7.29 8.13
N VAL A 187 15.45 -7.76 8.00
CA VAL A 187 16.20 -7.68 6.74
C VAL A 187 15.93 -8.97 5.98
N LEU A 188 15.31 -8.86 4.81
CA LEU A 188 15.10 -10.00 3.92
C LEU A 188 16.17 -9.98 2.83
N PRO A 189 17.06 -11.00 2.77
CA PRO A 189 18.09 -11.08 1.74
C PRO A 189 17.52 -11.13 0.33
N THR A 190 18.38 -10.85 -0.65
CA THR A 190 18.08 -11.01 -2.08
C THR A 190 17.61 -12.42 -2.40
N GLY A 191 16.62 -12.55 -3.30
CA GLY A 191 16.12 -13.85 -3.75
C GLY A 191 15.17 -14.57 -2.79
N VAL A 192 14.84 -13.99 -1.62
CA VAL A 192 13.77 -14.53 -0.76
C VAL A 192 12.40 -14.08 -1.28
N ALA A 193 11.95 -14.72 -2.37
CA ALA A 193 10.54 -15.04 -2.44
C ALA A 193 10.30 -16.14 -1.39
N THR A 194 9.40 -15.88 -0.44
CA THR A 194 8.64 -16.88 0.31
C THR A 194 8.93 -18.32 -0.08
N ARG A 195 9.53 -19.09 0.84
CA ARG A 195 9.65 -20.55 0.84
C ARG A 195 8.81 -21.22 -0.26
N ILE A 196 9.45 -21.55 -1.39
CA ILE A 196 8.88 -22.45 -2.38
C ILE A 196 8.85 -23.85 -1.74
N LEU A 197 7.74 -24.21 -1.12
CA LEU A 197 7.38 -25.62 -0.96
C LEU A 197 6.53 -25.98 -2.17
N VAL A 198 7.21 -26.21 -3.30
CA VAL A 198 6.67 -27.13 -4.30
C VAL A 198 6.82 -28.51 -3.69
N ARG A 199 5.72 -29.07 -3.16
CA ARG A 199 5.60 -30.53 -3.18
C ARG A 199 4.95 -30.88 -4.51
N PRO A 200 5.62 -31.68 -5.36
CA PRO A 200 5.06 -32.10 -6.62
C PRO A 200 3.91 -33.08 -6.37
N ALA A 201 2.83 -32.90 -7.12
CA ALA A 201 2.05 -33.97 -7.73
C ALA A 201 1.41 -33.40 -8.99
#